data_AF-A0ABD1UTD4-F1
#
_entry.id   AF-A0ABD1UTD4-F1
#
_cell.length_a   1.000
_cell.length_b   1.000
_cell.length_c   1.000
_cell.angle_alpha   90.00
_cell.angle_beta   90.00
_cell.angle_gamma   90.00
#
_symmetry.space_group_name_H-M   'P 1'
#
loop_
_entity.id
_entity.type
_entity.pdbx_description
1 polymer ?
#
loop_
_entity_poly.entity_id
_entity_poly.type
_entity_poly.pdbx_seq_one_letter_code
_entity_poly.pdbx_strand_id
1 'polypeptide(L)'
;MDKHIELSYCCFEAFKVLAKNYLDLESHKLFARIDNLLEETKMTPADVAENLMPKSAEEDGEACLVRLIKALEEAKAKAEEEARVKAKEEAKAKAEEEAKVKAEEQEKLKVEKEKEANGKEGIEINGVVKENG
;
A
#
# COMPACT_ATOMS: atom_id res chain seq x y z
N MET A 1 -7.76 -20.58 -6.45
CA MET A 1 -7.95 -20.02 -5.09
C MET A 1 -6.62 -20.11 -4.39
N ASP A 2 -5.79 -19.07 -4.51
CA ASP A 2 -4.51 -19.02 -3.81
C ASP A 2 -4.77 -18.74 -2.34
N LYS A 3 -4.67 -19.78 -1.52
CA LYS A 3 -4.71 -19.67 -0.06
C LYS A 3 -3.37 -19.12 0.38
N HIS A 4 -3.30 -17.81 0.55
CA HIS A 4 -2.16 -17.15 1.17
C HIS A 4 -2.20 -17.50 2.66
N ILE A 5 -1.41 -18.50 3.06
CA ILE A 5 -1.22 -18.82 4.48
C ILE A 5 -0.17 -17.86 5.00
N GLU A 6 -0.60 -16.86 5.77
CA GLU A 6 0.33 -16.00 6.51
C GLU A 6 0.89 -16.82 7.69
N LEU A 7 2.15 -17.24 7.57
CA LEU A 7 2.90 -17.78 8.70
C LEU A 7 3.21 -16.64 9.67
N SER A 8 3.18 -16.93 10.97
CA SER A 8 3.55 -15.95 12.01
C SER A 8 4.95 -15.40 11.78
N TYR A 9 5.10 -14.08 11.92
CA TYR A 9 6.40 -13.41 11.82
C TYR A 9 7.30 -13.75 13.02
N CYS A 10 8.61 -13.62 12.80
CA CYS A 10 9.62 -13.88 13.82
C CYS A 10 9.61 -12.76 14.86
N CYS A 11 9.32 -13.10 16.11
CA CYS A 11 9.48 -12.18 17.24
C CYS A 11 10.86 -12.36 17.89
N PHE A 12 11.23 -11.43 18.77
CA PHE A 12 12.52 -11.47 19.47
C PHE A 12 12.74 -12.76 20.28
N GLU A 13 11.68 -13.30 20.88
CA GLU A 13 11.76 -14.56 21.62
C GLU A 13 12.07 -15.74 20.72
N ALA A 14 11.46 -15.79 19.53
CA ALA A 14 11.78 -16.80 18.52
C ALA A 14 13.22 -16.62 18.01
N PHE A 15 13.65 -15.38 17.75
CA PHE A 15 15.02 -15.07 17.37
C PHE A 15 16.04 -15.56 18.41
N LYS A 16 15.83 -15.33 19.72
CA LYS A 16 16.75 -15.79 20.77
C LYS A 16 16.91 -17.31 20.78
N VAL A 17 15.81 -18.04 20.56
CA VAL A 17 15.85 -19.50 20.42
C VAL A 17 16.70 -19.91 19.21
N LEU A 18 16.53 -19.24 18.06
CA LEU A 18 17.32 -19.51 16.86
C LEU A 18 18.80 -19.14 17.05
N ALA A 19 19.10 -18.01 17.67
CA ALA A 19 20.46 -17.56 17.94
C ALA A 19 21.20 -18.54 18.87
N LYS A 20 20.52 -19.04 19.90
CA LYS A 20 21.06 -20.10 20.75
C LYS A 20 21.29 -21.40 19.97
N ASN A 21 20.32 -21.82 19.15
CA ASN A 21 20.41 -23.10 18.44
C ASN A 21 21.48 -23.13 17.34
N TYR A 22 21.67 -22.03 16.61
CA TYR A 22 22.60 -22.00 15.46
C TYR A 22 23.97 -21.44 15.81
N LEU A 23 24.06 -20.51 16.76
CA LEU A 23 25.28 -19.77 17.07
C LEU A 23 25.77 -19.97 18.51
N ASP A 24 25.02 -20.71 19.34
CA ASP A 24 25.26 -20.85 20.78
C ASP A 24 25.35 -19.49 21.51
N LEU A 25 24.54 -18.53 21.07
CA LEU A 25 24.50 -17.17 21.62
C LEU A 25 23.22 -16.92 22.42
N GLU A 26 23.37 -16.65 23.72
CA GLU A 26 22.26 -16.22 24.58
C GLU A 26 22.14 -14.69 24.68
N SER A 27 23.23 -13.96 24.43
CA SER A 27 23.26 -12.50 24.41
C SER A 27 24.33 -11.97 23.47
N HIS A 28 24.08 -10.81 22.87
CA HIS A 28 25.06 -10.11 22.05
C HIS A 28 24.71 -8.62 21.99
N LYS A 29 25.71 -7.74 21.85
CA LYS A 29 25.52 -6.28 21.72
C LYS A 29 24.57 -5.88 20.57
N LEU A 30 24.44 -6.74 19.56
CA LEU A 30 23.58 -6.52 18.39
C LEU A 30 22.13 -6.97 18.60
N PHE A 31 21.81 -7.72 19.66
CA PHE A 31 20.45 -8.23 19.88
C PHE A 31 19.43 -7.09 20.02
N ALA A 32 19.79 -6.02 20.72
CA ALA A 32 18.91 -4.85 20.85
C ALA A 32 18.57 -4.22 19.49
N ARG A 33 19.53 -4.20 18.54
CA ARG A 33 19.26 -3.68 17.19
C ARG A 33 18.33 -4.62 16.41
N ILE A 34 18.55 -5.93 16.53
CA ILE A 34 17.71 -6.94 15.87
C ILE A 34 16.29 -6.93 16.42
N ASP A 35 16.11 -6.79 17.73
CA ASP A 35 14.81 -6.67 18.39
C ASP A 35 13.97 -5.53 17.78
N ASN A 36 14.51 -4.30 17.80
CA ASN A 36 13.85 -3.15 17.18
C ASN A 36 13.52 -3.35 15.70
N LEU A 37 14.41 -4.00 14.93
CA LEU A 37 14.17 -4.25 13.52
C LEU A 37 13.10 -5.32 13.29
N LEU A 38 13.03 -6.36 14.12
CA LEU A 38 12.00 -7.40 14.03
C LEU A 38 10.60 -6.87 14.36
N GLU A 39 10.48 -5.86 15.23
CA GLU A 39 9.20 -5.19 15.50
C GLU A 39 8.68 -4.42 14.27
N GLU A 40 9.58 -3.88 13.45
CA GLU A 40 9.24 -3.04 12.30
C GLU A 40 9.15 -3.84 10.99
N THR A 41 9.52 -5.12 10.99
CA THR A 41 9.65 -5.93 9.77
C THR A 41 8.85 -7.21 9.81
N LYS A 42 8.37 -7.61 8.62
CA LYS A 42 7.58 -8.83 8.42
C LYS A 42 8.48 -9.94 7.88
N MET A 43 9.35 -10.49 8.72
CA MET A 43 10.25 -11.57 8.36
C MET A 43 9.84 -12.87 9.05
N THR A 44 9.85 -14.02 8.35
CA THR A 44 9.44 -15.29 8.96
C THR A 44 10.57 -15.91 9.78
N PRO A 45 10.27 -16.79 10.76
CA PRO A 45 11.32 -17.52 11.48
C PRO A 45 12.28 -18.29 10.56
N ALA A 46 11.82 -18.76 9.40
CA ALA A 46 12.65 -19.44 8.43
C ALA A 46 13.65 -18.49 7.75
N ASP A 47 13.19 -17.31 7.32
CA ASP A 47 14.06 -16.28 6.73
C ASP A 47 15.11 -15.78 7.74
N VAL A 48 14.71 -15.63 9.01
CA VAL A 48 15.63 -15.28 10.10
C VAL A 48 16.65 -16.40 10.31
N ALA A 49 16.21 -17.67 10.35
CA ALA A 49 17.09 -18.82 10.52
C ALA A 49 18.10 -18.94 9.36
N GLU A 50 17.68 -18.72 8.11
CA GLU A 50 18.58 -18.69 6.95
C GLU A 50 19.73 -17.69 7.14
N ASN A 51 19.40 -16.50 7.66
CA ASN A 51 20.40 -15.48 7.93
C ASN A 51 21.29 -15.80 9.14
N LEU A 52 20.85 -16.63 10.09
CA LEU A 52 21.63 -17.04 11.25
C LEU A 52 22.46 -18.30 11.03
N MET A 53 22.13 -19.15 10.06
CA MET A 53 22.89 -20.36 9.78
C MET A 53 24.29 -20.02 9.22
N PRO A 54 25.39 -20.42 9.90
CA PRO A 54 26.74 -20.18 9.37
C PRO A 54 26.92 -20.82 7.99
N LYS A 55 27.49 -20.07 7.04
CA LYS A 55 27.75 -20.54 5.67
C LYS A 55 29.03 -21.35 5.54
N SER A 56 29.90 -21.29 6.54
CA SER A 56 31.12 -22.09 6.64
C SER A 56 31.44 -22.36 8.12
N ALA A 57 32.33 -23.30 8.38
CA ALA A 57 32.73 -23.65 9.74
C ALA A 57 33.56 -22.55 10.45
N GLU A 58 34.03 -21.55 9.70
CA GLU A 58 34.87 -20.45 10.19
C GLU A 58 34.08 -19.13 10.35
N GLU A 59 32.83 -19.07 9.87
CA GLU A 59 31.99 -17.89 10.01
C GLU A 59 31.54 -17.74 11.48
N ASP A 60 31.91 -16.63 12.10
CA ASP A 60 31.56 -16.34 13.49
C ASP A 60 30.12 -15.84 13.65
N GLY A 61 29.61 -15.90 14.88
CA GLY A 61 28.24 -15.48 15.18
C GLY A 61 27.98 -13.99 14.94
N GLU A 62 28.98 -13.11 15.09
CA GLU A 62 28.82 -11.68 14.81
C GLU A 62 28.59 -11.45 13.31
N ALA A 63 29.31 -12.17 12.43
CA ALA A 63 29.07 -12.13 10.99
C ALA A 63 27.63 -12.55 10.61
N CYS A 64 27.11 -13.61 11.24
CA CYS A 64 25.74 -14.07 11.03
C CYS A 64 24.70 -13.02 11.48
N LEU A 65 24.92 -12.39 12.65
CA LEU A 65 24.03 -11.35 13.17
C LEU A 65 24.06 -10.08 12.31
N VAL A 66 25.24 -9.68 11.81
CA VAL A 66 25.37 -8.54 10.89
C VAL A 66 24.64 -8.81 9.57
N ARG A 67 24.70 -10.05 9.05
CA ARG A 67 23.95 -10.46 7.87
C ARG A 67 22.45 -10.36 8.09
N LEU A 68 21.94 -10.85 9.22
CA LEU A 68 20.53 -10.71 9.58
C LEU A 68 20.10 -9.24 9.66
N ILE A 69 20.90 -8.37 10.28
CA ILE A 69 20.59 -6.93 10.36
C ILE A 69 20.41 -6.32 8.96
N LYS A 70 21.33 -6.62 8.02
CA LYS A 70 21.23 -6.12 6.65
C LYS A 70 19.93 -6.59 5.98
N ALA A 71 19.61 -7.88 6.12
CA ALA A 71 18.38 -8.44 5.54
C ALA A 71 17.11 -7.78 6.13
N LEU A 72 17.10 -7.50 7.43
CA LEU A 72 16.00 -6.79 8.09
C LEU A 72 15.88 -5.34 7.60
N GLU A 73 16.99 -4.61 7.47
CA GLU A 73 17.00 -3.24 6.97
C GLU A 73 16.50 -3.16 5.52
N GLU A 74 16.91 -4.10 4.66
CA GLU A 74 16.43 -4.22 3.29
C GLU A 74 14.93 -4.54 3.23
N ALA A 75 14.45 -5.46 4.08
CA ALA A 75 13.04 -5.79 4.17
C ALA A 75 12.19 -4.59 4.62
N LYS A 76 12.68 -3.81 5.59
CA LYS A 76 12.05 -2.56 6.04
C LYS A 76 11.94 -1.55 4.90
N ALA A 77 13.06 -1.26 4.22
CA ALA A 77 13.10 -0.29 3.14
C ALA A 77 12.16 -0.68 1.98
N LYS A 78 12.11 -1.97 1.64
CA LYS A 78 11.19 -2.48 0.61
C LYS A 78 9.73 -2.30 1.02
N ALA A 79 9.37 -2.61 2.26
CA ALA A 79 8.00 -2.44 2.75
C ALA A 79 7.57 -0.96 2.76
N GLU A 80 8.46 -0.05 3.16
CA GLU A 80 8.21 1.39 3.12
C GLU A 80 8.01 1.91 1.68
N GLU A 81 8.84 1.45 0.74
CA GLU A 81 8.71 1.81 -0.68
C GLU A 81 7.38 1.31 -1.27
N GLU A 82 7.03 0.05 -1.04
CA GLU A 82 5.78 -0.55 -1.51
C GLU A 82 4.56 0.19 -0.95
N ALA A 83 4.58 0.54 0.34
CA ALA A 83 3.53 1.34 0.97
C ALA A 83 3.40 2.74 0.33
N ARG A 84 4.53 3.40 0.03
CA ARG A 84 4.54 4.72 -0.61
C ARG A 84 3.99 4.67 -2.03
N VAL A 85 4.43 3.69 -2.83
CA VAL A 85 3.94 3.52 -4.21
C VAL A 85 2.44 3.26 -4.21
N LYS A 86 1.97 2.34 -3.37
CA LYS A 86 0.54 2.04 -3.25
C LYS A 86 -0.28 3.26 -2.84
N ALA A 87 0.17 4.02 -1.85
CA ALA A 87 -0.51 5.25 -1.43
C ALA A 87 -0.58 6.30 -2.56
N LYS A 88 0.49 6.42 -3.36
CA LYS A 88 0.52 7.34 -4.50
C LYS A 88 -0.43 6.90 -5.63
N GLU A 89 -0.47 5.62 -5.93
CA GLU A 89 -1.38 5.06 -6.95
C GLU A 89 -2.84 5.19 -6.52
N GLU A 90 -3.17 4.87 -5.26
CA GLU A 90 -4.51 5.04 -4.72
C GLU A 90 -4.96 6.51 -4.71
N ALA A 91 -4.06 7.45 -4.36
CA ALA A 91 -4.36 8.88 -4.41
C ALA A 91 -4.60 9.38 -5.85
N LYS A 92 -3.79 8.91 -6.82
CA LYS A 92 -3.97 9.27 -8.23
C LYS A 92 -5.28 8.71 -8.80
N ALA A 93 -5.60 7.46 -8.51
CA ALA A 93 -6.83 6.83 -8.96
C ALA A 93 -8.07 7.55 -8.42
N LYS A 94 -8.08 7.91 -7.13
CA LYS A 94 -9.17 8.70 -6.52
C LYS A 94 -9.31 10.08 -7.16
N ALA A 95 -8.21 10.77 -7.42
CA ALA A 95 -8.25 12.09 -8.06
C ALA A 95 -8.77 12.03 -9.51
N GLU A 96 -8.40 10.99 -10.26
CA GLU A 96 -8.87 10.79 -11.64
C GLU A 96 -10.36 10.43 -11.69
N GLU A 97 -10.82 9.56 -10.79
CA GLU A 97 -12.24 9.22 -10.66
C GLU A 97 -13.09 10.44 -10.27
N GLU A 98 -12.63 11.22 -9.28
CA GLU A 98 -13.34 12.44 -8.85
C GLU A 98 -13.39 13.50 -9.96
N ALA A 99 -12.32 13.66 -10.75
CA ALA A 99 -12.31 14.56 -11.90
C ALA A 99 -13.29 14.13 -12.99
N LYS A 100 -13.39 12.82 -13.27
CA LYS A 100 -14.30 12.28 -14.27
C LYS A 100 -15.76 12.45 -13.86
N VAL A 101 -16.09 12.16 -12.59
CA VAL A 101 -17.45 12.36 -12.05
C VAL A 101 -17.87 13.84 -12.13
N LYS A 102 -16.98 14.76 -11.74
CA LYS A 102 -17.26 16.22 -11.85
C LYS A 102 -17.47 16.68 -13.29
N ALA A 103 -16.70 16.13 -14.24
CA ALA A 103 -16.86 16.46 -15.66
C ALA A 103 -18.22 15.98 -16.20
N GLU A 104 -18.61 14.73 -15.90
CA GLU A 104 -19.90 14.18 -16.32
C GLU A 104 -21.09 14.92 -15.70
N GLU A 105 -20.99 15.35 -14.43
CA GLU A 105 -22.05 16.13 -13.78
C GLU A 105 -22.21 17.53 -14.39
N GLN A 106 -21.10 18.21 -14.68
CA GLN A 106 -21.14 19.52 -15.36
C GLN A 106 -21.71 19.43 -16.77
N GLU A 107 -21.43 18.36 -17.51
CA GLU A 107 -21.99 18.15 -18.84
C GLU A 107 -23.51 17.92 -18.78
N LYS A 108 -23.98 17.07 -17.85
CA LYS A 108 -25.43 16.86 -17.63
C LYS A 108 -26.15 18.16 -17.27
N LEU A 109 -25.59 18.95 -16.36
CA LEU A 109 -26.16 20.25 -15.96
C LEU A 109 -26.24 21.25 -17.12
N LYS A 110 -25.25 21.26 -18.05
CA LYS A 110 -25.29 22.12 -19.24
C LYS A 110 -26.39 21.69 -20.21
N VAL A 111 -26.50 20.39 -20.49
CA VAL A 111 -27.54 19.84 -21.37
C VAL A 111 -28.94 20.12 -20.83
N GLU A 112 -29.13 20.04 -19.51
CA GLU A 112 -30.44 20.28 -18.88
C GLU A 112 -30.85 21.77 -18.97
N LYS A 113 -29.92 22.70 -18.74
CA LYS A 113 -30.16 24.15 -18.90
C LYS A 113 -30.48 24.56 -20.34
N GLU A 114 -29.82 23.96 -21.34
CA GLU A 114 -30.11 24.24 -22.75
C GLU A 114 -31.52 23.79 -23.14
N LYS A 115 -32.01 22.66 -22.60
CA LYS A 115 -33.38 22.18 -22.84
C LYS A 115 -34.43 23.11 -22.21
N GLU A 116 -34.20 23.62 -21.01
CA GLU A 116 -35.12 24.58 -20.36
C GLU A 116 -35.16 25.95 -21.07
N ALA A 117 -34.05 26.40 -21.65
CA ALA A 117 -34.00 27.66 -22.40
C ALA A 117 -34.80 27.57 -23.72
N ASN A 118 -34.75 26.44 -24.41
CA ASN A 118 -35.40 26.25 -25.71
C ASN A 118 -36.91 25.94 -25.61
N GLY A 119 -37.42 25.59 -24.42
CA GLY A 119 -38.84 25.32 -24.18
C GLY A 119 -39.76 26.55 -24.06
N LYS A 120 -39.22 27.77 -24.11
CA LYS A 120 -39.99 29.02 -23.88
C LYS A 120 -40.38 29.80 -25.15
N GLU A 121 -39.95 29.42 -26.36
CA GLU A 121 -40.27 30.16 -27.61
C GLU A 121 -41.59 29.72 -28.30
N GLY A 122 -42.46 28.96 -27.63
CA GLY A 122 -43.64 28.35 -28.24
C GLY A 122 -45.02 28.96 -27.93
N ILE A 123 -45.15 30.25 -27.58
CA ILE A 123 -46.48 30.90 -27.46
C ILE A 123 -46.47 32.29 -28.12
N GLU A 124 -46.26 32.36 -29.43
CA GLU A 124 -46.73 33.49 -30.23
C GLU A 124 -47.25 32.97 -31.58
N ILE A 125 -48.55 32.67 -31.66
CA ILE A 125 -49.25 32.75 -32.95
C ILE A 125 -50.39 33.74 -32.87
N ASN A 126 -50.20 34.82 -33.62
CA ASN A 126 -51.09 35.92 -33.88
C ASN A 126 -52.48 35.44 -34.36
N GLY A 127 -53.51 35.72 -33.57
CA GLY A 127 -54.90 35.67 -34.01
C GLY A 127 -55.31 37.01 -34.64
N VAL A 128 -54.89 37.27 -35.88
CA VAL A 128 -55.58 38.26 -36.72
C VAL A 128 -56.73 37.53 -37.42
N VAL A 129 -57.96 37.72 -36.94
CA VAL A 129 -59.17 37.41 -37.71
C VAL A 129 -59.96 38.70 -37.89
N LYS A 130 -59.92 39.19 -39.12
CA LYS A 130 -60.86 40.17 -39.67
C LYS A 130 -62.21 39.48 -39.80
N GLU A 131 -63.28 40.03 -39.22
CA GLU A 131 -64.63 39.85 -39.77
C GLU A 131 -65.39 41.17 -39.77
N ASN A 132 -66.11 41.36 -40.87
CA ASN A 132 -66.87 42.53 -41.28
C ASN A 132 -68.17 42.68 -40.48
N GLY A 133 -68.66 43.91 -40.33
CA GLY A 133 -70.01 44.24 -39.86
C GLY A 133 -70.18 45.72 -39.63
#